data_AF-A0AAD7N1F4-F1
#
_entry.id   AF-A0AAD7N1F4-F1
#
_cell.length_a   1.000
_cell.length_b   1.000
_cell.length_c   1.000
_cell.angle_alpha   90.00
_cell.angle_beta   90.00
_cell.angle_gamma   90.00
#
_symmetry.space_group_name_H-M   'P 1'
#
loop_
_entity.id
_entity.type
_entity.pdbx_description
1 polymer ?
#
loop_
_entity_poly.entity_id
_entity_poly.type
_entity_poly.pdbx_seq_one_letter_code
_entity_poly.pdbx_strand_id
1 'polypeptide(L)'
;MTTQAIIAGVQNVKRNKDQCLHLVERIHPVLFAILRIHLESETVGSLPPAILEDLAQFTNTLHKTYTCIEIQQEGNKIRKFFRQSEARGLLKECQKRLDQAFKVFMGGTTLAVLNNVIQAQNAADAMHKELMELISKLSDGTISDRSSSVFYKGASGSQYSVVQFKLLLLVAIKTENIPWA
;
A
#
# COMPACT_ATOMS: atom_id res chain seq x y z
N MET A 1 2.55 -9.08 -16.52
CA MET A 1 2.19 -8.69 -17.90
C MET A 1 0.77 -8.14 -18.04
N THR A 2 -0.24 -8.69 -17.35
CA THR A 2 -1.66 -8.31 -17.52
C THR A 2 -1.99 -6.87 -17.11
N THR A 3 -1.42 -6.33 -16.03
CA THR A 3 -1.77 -4.98 -15.54
C THR A 3 -1.32 -3.84 -16.46
N GLN A 4 -0.10 -3.93 -17.02
CA GLN A 4 0.38 -2.94 -17.99
C GLN A 4 -0.45 -2.96 -19.27
N ALA A 5 -0.85 -4.15 -19.72
CA ALA A 5 -1.72 -4.31 -20.88
C ALA A 5 -3.12 -3.73 -20.65
N ILE A 6 -3.66 -3.86 -19.43
CA ILE A 6 -4.91 -3.20 -19.00
C ILE A 6 -4.80 -1.67 -19.07
N ILE A 7 -3.73 -1.10 -18.49
CA ILE A 7 -3.52 0.37 -18.45
C ILE A 7 -3.38 0.93 -19.88
N ALA A 8 -2.51 0.32 -20.70
CA ALA A 8 -2.33 0.71 -22.09
C ALA A 8 -3.62 0.52 -22.91
N GLY A 9 -4.39 -0.53 -22.60
CA GLY A 9 -5.64 -0.83 -23.26
C GLY A 9 -6.72 0.25 -23.04
N VAL A 10 -6.80 0.85 -21.85
CA VAL A 10 -7.81 1.88 -21.56
C VAL A 10 -7.61 3.15 -22.38
N GLN A 11 -6.37 3.48 -22.76
CA GLN A 11 -6.10 4.64 -23.62
C GLN A 11 -6.78 4.52 -25.00
N ASN A 12 -6.92 3.29 -25.49
CA ASN A 12 -7.49 2.97 -26.80
C ASN A 12 -9.00 2.68 -26.77
N VAL A 13 -9.64 2.78 -25.60
CA VAL A 13 -11.07 2.48 -25.43
C VAL A 13 -11.93 3.53 -26.14
N LYS A 14 -12.83 3.07 -27.01
CA LYS A 14 -13.72 3.94 -27.78
C LYS A 14 -15.10 4.13 -27.14
N ARG A 15 -15.44 3.32 -26.12
CA ARG A 15 -16.77 3.31 -25.46
C ARG A 15 -16.66 2.98 -23.98
N ASN A 16 -17.55 3.55 -23.17
CA ASN A 16 -17.58 3.34 -21.71
C ASN A 16 -16.21 3.65 -21.06
N LYS A 17 -15.48 4.63 -21.60
CA LYS A 17 -14.10 4.95 -21.19
C LYS A 17 -14.01 5.22 -19.68
N ASP A 18 -14.96 5.98 -19.13
CA ASP A 18 -15.00 6.30 -17.70
C ASP A 18 -15.17 5.04 -16.83
N GLN A 19 -15.99 4.09 -17.28
CA GLN A 19 -16.17 2.82 -16.55
C GLN A 19 -14.90 1.97 -16.63
N CYS A 20 -14.23 1.93 -17.77
CA CYS A 20 -12.94 1.26 -17.92
C CYS A 20 -11.84 1.92 -17.08
N LEU A 21 -11.80 3.25 -17.01
CA LEU A 21 -10.87 4.01 -16.16
C LEU A 21 -11.11 3.69 -14.69
N HIS A 22 -12.36 3.72 -14.23
CA HIS A 22 -12.69 3.38 -12.84
C HIS A 22 -12.29 1.94 -12.48
N LEU A 23 -12.38 0.98 -13.42
CA LEU A 23 -11.86 -0.38 -13.18
C LEU A 23 -10.34 -0.39 -12.97
N VAL A 24 -9.59 0.39 -13.76
CA VAL A 24 -8.13 0.48 -13.63
C VAL A 24 -7.71 1.17 -12.33
N GLU A 25 -8.38 2.26 -11.97
CA GLU A 25 -8.16 2.96 -10.70
C GLU A 25 -8.35 2.04 -9.49
N ARG A 26 -9.27 1.06 -9.58
CA ARG A 26 -9.50 0.08 -8.51
C ARG A 26 -8.49 -1.05 -8.46
N ILE A 27 -7.80 -1.34 -9.56
CA ILE A 27 -6.78 -2.39 -9.61
C ILE A 27 -5.51 -1.99 -8.84
N HIS A 28 -5.11 -0.72 -8.92
CA HIS A 28 -3.85 -0.26 -8.34
C HIS A 28 -3.78 -0.42 -6.80
N PRO A 29 -4.77 0.03 -6.00
CA PRO A 29 -4.74 -0.17 -4.56
C PRO A 29 -4.71 -1.64 -4.13
N VAL A 30 -5.39 -2.52 -4.89
CA VAL A 30 -5.40 -3.97 -4.60
C VAL A 30 -4.00 -4.56 -4.81
N LEU A 31 -3.33 -4.21 -5.90
CA LEU A 31 -1.96 -4.64 -6.15
C LEU A 31 -0.99 -4.14 -5.08
N PHE A 32 -1.16 -2.90 -4.63
CA PHE A 32 -0.34 -2.34 -3.56
C PHE A 32 -0.53 -3.10 -2.24
N ALA A 33 -1.78 -3.42 -1.89
CA ALA A 33 -2.08 -4.20 -0.69
C ALA A 33 -1.51 -5.63 -0.78
N ILE A 34 -1.57 -6.28 -1.94
CA ILE A 34 -0.96 -7.60 -2.18
C ILE A 34 0.57 -7.54 -2.02
N LEU A 35 1.22 -6.54 -2.63
CA LEU A 35 2.68 -6.34 -2.51
C LEU A 35 3.08 -6.16 -1.05
N ARG A 36 2.32 -5.38 -0.30
CA ARG A 36 2.58 -5.18 1.12
C ARG A 36 2.44 -6.47 1.93
N ILE A 37 1.37 -7.24 1.72
CA ILE A 37 1.19 -8.55 2.36
C ILE A 37 2.36 -9.48 2.02
N HIS A 38 2.83 -9.47 0.77
CA HIS A 38 3.97 -10.27 0.35
C HIS A 38 5.26 -9.89 1.10
N LEU A 39 5.59 -8.59 1.14
CA LEU A 39 6.76 -8.05 1.85
C LEU A 39 6.70 -8.34 3.36
N GLU A 40 5.52 -8.30 3.98
CA GLU A 40 5.34 -8.64 5.39
C GLU A 40 5.44 -10.17 5.62
N SER A 41 4.98 -10.99 4.66
CA SER A 41 4.98 -12.47 4.78
C SER A 41 6.36 -13.12 4.68
N GLU A 42 7.37 -12.44 4.11
CA GLU A 42 8.76 -12.94 4.08
C GLU A 42 9.31 -13.22 5.50
N THR A 43 8.69 -12.63 6.53
CA THR A 43 9.06 -12.84 7.93
C THR A 43 8.36 -14.04 8.60
N VAL A 44 7.26 -14.57 8.05
CA VAL A 44 6.37 -15.52 8.75
C VAL A 44 6.30 -16.91 8.10
N GLY A 45 6.74 -17.04 6.85
CA GLY A 45 6.74 -18.33 6.15
C GLY A 45 5.35 -18.72 5.63
N SER A 46 5.21 -18.75 4.30
CA SER A 46 4.00 -19.11 3.54
C SER A 46 2.76 -18.23 3.77
N LEU A 47 2.06 -17.91 2.68
CA LEU A 47 0.80 -17.15 2.76
C LEU A 47 -0.36 -18.07 3.20
N PRO A 48 -1.28 -17.57 4.05
CA PRO A 48 -2.49 -18.31 4.40
C PRO A 48 -3.27 -18.78 3.16
N PRO A 49 -3.85 -20.01 3.16
CA PRO A 49 -4.59 -20.55 2.02
C PRO A 49 -5.73 -19.64 1.53
N ALA A 50 -6.42 -18.95 2.44
CA ALA A 50 -7.48 -17.99 2.08
C ALA A 50 -6.95 -16.83 1.23
N ILE A 51 -5.76 -16.30 1.55
CA ILE A 51 -5.12 -15.20 0.79
C ILE A 51 -4.72 -15.70 -0.61
N LEU A 52 -4.24 -16.95 -0.72
CA LEU A 52 -3.91 -17.56 -2.01
C LEU A 52 -5.15 -17.74 -2.88
N GLU A 53 -6.28 -18.14 -2.29
CA GLU A 53 -7.56 -18.23 -3.00
C GLU A 53 -8.02 -16.85 -3.49
N ASP A 54 -8.00 -15.83 -2.63
CA ASP A 54 -8.35 -14.46 -2.98
C ASP A 54 -7.44 -13.89 -4.09
N LEU A 55 -6.15 -14.24 -4.08
CA LEU A 55 -5.19 -13.86 -5.12
C LEU A 55 -5.51 -14.52 -6.46
N ALA A 56 -5.90 -15.79 -6.46
CA ALA A 56 -6.34 -16.49 -7.66
C ALA A 56 -7.63 -15.88 -8.23
N GLN A 57 -8.60 -15.55 -7.37
CA GLN A 57 -9.84 -14.88 -7.77
C GLN A 57 -9.56 -13.47 -8.34
N PHE A 58 -8.64 -12.73 -7.74
CA PHE A 58 -8.21 -11.43 -8.24
C PHE A 58 -7.52 -11.54 -9.60
N THR A 59 -6.63 -12.52 -9.78
CA THR A 59 -5.94 -12.78 -11.06
C THR A 59 -6.94 -13.08 -12.19
N ASN A 60 -7.95 -13.90 -11.91
CA ASN A 60 -9.04 -14.17 -12.85
C ASN A 60 -9.83 -12.88 -13.17
N THR A 61 -10.07 -12.04 -12.16
CA THR A 61 -10.75 -10.75 -12.33
C THR A 61 -9.96 -9.78 -13.21
N LEU A 62 -8.63 -9.75 -13.08
CA LEU A 62 -7.75 -8.98 -13.95
C LEU A 62 -7.85 -9.46 -15.41
N HIS A 63 -7.82 -10.77 -15.63
CA HIS A 63 -7.97 -11.33 -16.97
C HIS A 63 -9.31 -10.96 -17.60
N LYS A 64 -10.42 -11.11 -16.88
CA LYS A 64 -11.75 -10.69 -17.33
C LYS A 64 -11.82 -9.19 -17.62
N THR A 65 -11.18 -8.37 -16.79
CA THR A 65 -11.12 -6.91 -16.98
C THR A 65 -10.35 -6.55 -18.24
N TYR A 66 -9.22 -7.22 -18.50
CA TYR A 66 -8.45 -7.06 -19.73
C TYR A 66 -9.29 -7.39 -20.97
N THR A 67 -9.95 -8.55 -20.99
CA THR A 67 -10.84 -8.95 -22.11
C THR A 67 -11.98 -7.96 -22.31
N CYS A 68 -12.57 -7.44 -21.21
CA CYS A 68 -13.60 -6.41 -21.31
C CYS A 68 -13.07 -5.14 -21.99
N ILE A 69 -11.87 -4.69 -21.61
CA ILE A 69 -11.23 -3.51 -22.18
C ILE A 69 -10.94 -3.71 -23.66
N GLU A 70 -10.42 -4.87 -24.07
CA GLU A 70 -10.22 -5.21 -25.50
C GLU A 70 -11.54 -5.12 -26.29
N ILE A 71 -12.64 -5.68 -25.75
CA ILE A 71 -13.96 -5.61 -26.38
C ILE A 71 -14.43 -4.15 -26.56
N GLN A 72 -14.08 -3.24 -25.64
CA GLN A 72 -14.42 -1.81 -25.76
C GLN A 72 -13.50 -1.03 -26.71
N GLN A 73 -12.31 -1.55 -27.05
CA GLN A 73 -11.42 -0.98 -28.08
C GLN A 73 -11.91 -1.32 -29.50
N GLU A 74 -12.42 -2.54 -29.69
CA GLU A 74 -12.96 -3.00 -30.97
C GLU A 74 -14.29 -2.30 -31.32
N GLY A 75 -14.21 -1.26 -32.14
CA GLY A 75 -15.36 -0.47 -32.61
C GLY A 75 -16.31 -1.19 -33.57
N ASN A 76 -16.29 -2.52 -33.66
CA ASN A 76 -17.00 -3.28 -34.69
C ASN A 76 -18.52 -3.03 -34.66
N LYS A 77 -19.05 -2.52 -35.78
CA LYS A 77 -20.42 -2.00 -35.91
C LYS A 77 -21.51 -3.09 -35.86
N ILE A 78 -21.15 -4.35 -36.11
CA ILE A 78 -22.09 -5.49 -36.16
C ILE A 78 -22.24 -6.18 -34.79
N ARG A 79 -21.20 -6.20 -33.94
CA ARG A 79 -21.28 -6.60 -32.52
C ARG A 79 -21.98 -5.56 -31.61
N LYS A 80 -22.31 -4.39 -32.17
CA LYS A 80 -22.60 -3.13 -31.49
C LYS A 80 -23.92 -3.09 -30.69
N PHE A 81 -24.89 -3.94 -31.03
CA PHE A 81 -26.21 -3.93 -30.37
C PHE A 81 -26.44 -5.14 -29.46
N PHE A 82 -26.12 -6.36 -29.90
CA PHE A 82 -26.39 -7.56 -29.10
C PHE A 82 -25.43 -7.76 -27.91
N ARG A 83 -24.23 -7.16 -27.94
CA ARG A 83 -23.23 -7.30 -26.85
C ARG A 83 -23.14 -6.11 -25.90
N GLN A 84 -23.92 -5.04 -26.09
CA GLN A 84 -23.79 -3.86 -25.21
C GLN A 84 -24.36 -4.11 -23.81
N SER A 85 -25.48 -4.83 -23.70
CA SER A 85 -26.04 -5.23 -22.40
C SER A 85 -25.12 -6.25 -21.70
N GLU A 86 -24.62 -7.23 -22.46
CA GLU A 86 -23.66 -8.24 -21.99
C GLU A 86 -22.36 -7.60 -21.51
N ALA A 87 -21.79 -6.67 -22.29
CA ALA A 87 -20.58 -5.96 -21.92
C ALA A 87 -20.77 -5.04 -20.69
N ARG A 88 -21.94 -4.40 -20.54
CA ARG A 88 -22.27 -3.67 -19.31
C ARG A 88 -22.42 -4.61 -18.11
N GLY A 89 -22.99 -5.80 -18.31
CA GLY A 89 -23.07 -6.85 -17.29
C GLY A 89 -21.68 -7.29 -16.84
N LEU A 90 -20.79 -7.56 -17.79
CA LEU A 90 -19.40 -7.93 -17.51
C LEU A 90 -18.62 -6.81 -16.81
N LEU A 91 -18.78 -5.55 -17.22
CA LEU A 91 -18.15 -4.40 -16.54
C LEU A 91 -18.63 -4.29 -15.08
N LYS A 92 -19.94 -4.44 -14.83
CA LYS A 92 -20.49 -4.47 -13.46
C LYS A 92 -19.97 -5.64 -12.64
N GLU A 93 -19.84 -6.82 -13.24
CA GLU A 93 -19.28 -8.00 -12.57
C GLU A 93 -17.81 -7.78 -12.20
N CYS A 94 -16.99 -7.28 -13.14
CA CYS A 94 -15.59 -6.93 -12.89
C CYS A 94 -15.48 -5.90 -11.77
N GLN A 95 -16.31 -4.85 -11.79
CA GLN A 95 -16.34 -3.83 -10.76
C GLN A 95 -16.66 -4.43 -9.38
N LYS A 96 -17.73 -5.24 -9.29
CA LYS A 96 -18.11 -5.90 -8.03
C LYS A 96 -16.99 -6.79 -7.48
N ARG A 97 -16.32 -7.56 -8.34
CA ARG A 97 -15.21 -8.44 -7.94
C ARG A 97 -13.99 -7.64 -7.50
N LEU A 98 -13.67 -6.54 -8.18
CA LEU A 98 -12.58 -5.64 -7.77
C LEU A 98 -12.88 -4.97 -6.43
N ASP A 99 -14.12 -4.54 -6.19
CA ASP A 99 -14.53 -3.96 -4.90
C ASP A 99 -14.45 -4.99 -3.76
N GLN A 100 -14.77 -6.25 -4.05
CA GLN A 100 -14.61 -7.34 -3.08
C GLN A 100 -13.13 -7.59 -2.77
N ALA A 101 -12.28 -7.71 -3.79
CA ALA A 101 -10.84 -7.86 -3.62
C ALA A 101 -10.25 -6.68 -2.84
N PHE A 102 -10.67 -5.45 -3.17
CA PHE A 102 -10.28 -4.25 -2.44
C PHE A 102 -10.61 -4.35 -0.95
N LYS A 103 -11.83 -4.74 -0.58
CA LYS A 103 -12.21 -4.90 0.83
C LYS A 103 -11.36 -5.93 1.56
N VAL A 104 -11.09 -7.06 0.93
CA VAL A 104 -10.29 -8.15 1.52
C VAL A 104 -8.85 -7.70 1.75
N PHE A 105 -8.17 -7.21 0.71
CA PHE A 105 -6.75 -6.87 0.79
C PHE A 105 -6.49 -5.55 1.56
N MET A 106 -7.39 -4.57 1.47
CA MET A 106 -7.29 -3.33 2.25
C MET A 106 -7.65 -3.51 3.72
N GLY A 107 -8.59 -4.41 4.04
CA GLY A 107 -8.90 -4.78 5.42
C GLY A 107 -7.67 -5.33 6.15
N GLY A 108 -6.91 -6.22 5.49
CA GLY A 108 -5.66 -6.74 6.04
C GLY A 108 -4.57 -5.68 6.23
N THR A 109 -4.39 -4.77 5.25
CA THR A 109 -3.38 -3.71 5.35
C THR A 109 -3.72 -2.63 6.36
N THR A 110 -5.00 -2.34 6.60
CA THR A 110 -5.43 -1.36 7.61
C THR A 110 -5.10 -1.84 9.03
N LEU A 111 -5.28 -3.14 9.29
CA LEU A 111 -4.89 -3.76 10.56
C LEU A 111 -3.36 -3.73 10.76
N ALA A 112 -2.59 -3.97 9.70
CA ALA A 112 -1.13 -3.87 9.76
C ALA A 112 -0.64 -2.43 10.03
N VAL A 113 -1.26 -1.41 9.41
CA VAL A 113 -0.96 0.00 9.72
C VAL A 113 -1.28 0.32 11.17
N LEU A 114 -2.45 -0.09 11.66
CA LEU A 114 -2.86 0.15 13.04
C LEU A 114 -1.85 -0.45 14.03
N ASN A 115 -1.42 -1.70 13.78
CA ASN A 115 -0.41 -2.37 14.62
C ASN A 115 0.94 -1.63 14.61
N ASN A 116 1.39 -1.14 13.45
CA ASN A 116 2.63 -0.36 13.35
C ASN A 116 2.53 0.98 14.10
N VAL A 117 1.37 1.65 14.04
CA VAL A 117 1.10 2.88 14.80
C VAL A 117 1.12 2.60 16.31
N ILE A 118 0.48 1.51 16.75
CA ILE A 118 0.49 1.09 18.16
C ILE A 118 1.91 0.78 18.63
N GLN A 119 2.71 0.07 17.82
CA GLN A 119 4.11 -0.21 18.14
C GLN A 119 4.94 1.07 18.23
N ALA A 120 4.77 2.00 17.28
CA ALA A 120 5.46 3.29 17.31
C ALA A 120 5.07 4.11 18.53
N GLN A 121 3.79 4.10 18.92
CA GLN A 121 3.30 4.76 20.12
C GLN A 121 3.91 4.14 21.38
N ASN A 122 3.91 2.82 21.49
CA ASN A 122 4.51 2.13 22.64
C ASN A 122 6.02 2.39 22.74
N ALA A 123 6.73 2.46 21.62
CA ALA A 123 8.14 2.81 21.59
C ALA A 123 8.38 4.26 22.03
N ALA A 124 7.54 5.20 21.58
CA ALA A 124 7.59 6.58 22.01
C ALA A 124 7.31 6.73 23.52
N ASP A 125 6.33 6.00 24.05
CA ASP A 125 6.00 6.01 25.48
C ASP A 125 7.12 5.40 26.32
N ALA A 126 7.78 4.34 25.83
CA ALA A 126 8.95 3.75 26.48
C ALA A 126 10.13 4.73 26.52
N MET A 127 10.45 5.38 25.40
CA MET A 127 11.49 6.41 25.34
C MET A 127 11.17 7.59 26.27
N HIS A 128 9.90 7.99 26.33
CA HIS A 128 9.48 9.07 27.23
C HIS A 128 9.67 8.70 28.70
N LYS A 129 9.31 7.46 29.10
CA LYS A 129 9.55 6.97 30.46
C LYS A 129 11.04 6.93 30.80
N GLU A 130 11.86 6.42 29.90
CA GLU A 130 13.32 6.37 30.09
C GLU A 130 13.91 7.78 30.24
N LEU A 131 13.47 8.73 29.42
CA LEU A 131 13.89 10.13 29.51
C LEU A 131 13.48 10.77 30.84
N MET A 132 12.25 10.55 31.30
CA MET A 132 11.77 11.06 32.58
C MET A 132 12.53 10.44 33.76
N GLU A 133 12.87 9.16 33.69
CA GLU A 133 13.67 8.48 34.72
C GLU A 133 15.12 9.01 34.77
N LEU A 134 15.70 9.35 33.62
CA LEU A 134 17.01 10.02 33.57
C LEU A 134 16.95 11.43 34.17
N ILE A 135 15.90 12.20 33.86
CA ILE A 135 15.68 13.53 34.41
C ILE A 135 15.48 13.48 35.93
N SER A 136 14.70 12.52 36.44
CA SER A 136 14.51 12.38 37.89
C SER A 136 15.80 11.99 38.60
N LYS A 137 16.60 11.08 38.03
CA LYS A 137 17.93 10.72 38.58
C LYS A 137 18.90 11.89 38.60
N LEU A 138 18.85 12.79 37.62
CA LEU A 138 19.66 14.02 37.58
C LEU A 138 19.17 15.07 38.59
N SER A 139 17.86 15.20 38.75
CA SER A 139 17.21 16.10 39.72
C SER A 139 17.45 15.67 41.18
N ASP A 140 17.43 14.36 41.46
CA ASP A 140 17.66 13.83 42.81
C ASP A 140 19.16 13.79 43.16
N GLY A 141 20.04 13.84 42.15
CA GLY A 141 21.50 13.90 42.31
C GLY A 141 22.07 15.28 42.62
N THR A 142 21.24 16.33 42.72
CA THR A 142 21.71 17.72 42.92
C THR A 142 21.84 18.15 44.40
N ILE A 143 21.96 17.19 45.33
CA ILE A 143 22.47 17.44 46.69
C ILE A 143 23.42 16.32 47.09
N SER A 144 24.60 16.25 46.46
CA SER A 144 25.82 15.81 47.14
C SER A 144 27.02 16.19 46.30
N ASP A 145 27.79 17.16 46.79
CA ASP A 145 29.14 17.47 46.33
C ASP A 145 29.96 16.19 46.11
N ARG A 146 30.52 16.03 44.90
CA ARG A 146 31.95 15.75 44.69
C ARG A 146 32.26 15.56 43.21
N SER A 147 33.18 16.38 42.73
CA SER A 147 33.97 16.24 41.52
C SER A 147 34.26 14.78 41.15
N SER A 148 33.88 14.37 39.95
CA SER A 148 34.44 13.21 39.26
C SER A 148 34.21 13.36 37.77
N SER A 149 35.27 13.68 37.04
CA SER A 149 35.33 13.72 35.58
C SER A 149 34.97 12.35 35.00
N VAL A 150 33.81 12.24 34.36
CA VAL A 150 33.45 11.03 33.61
C VAL A 150 33.82 11.22 32.13
N PHE A 151 34.82 10.44 31.73
CA PHE A 151 35.23 10.19 30.36
C PHE A 151 34.05 9.77 29.47
N TYR A 152 33.78 10.51 28.40
CA TYR A 152 32.94 10.03 27.30
C TYR A 152 33.74 9.00 26.49
N LYS A 153 33.59 7.72 26.83
CA LYS A 153 34.04 6.62 25.97
C LYS A 153 32.92 6.34 24.96
N GLY A 154 33.12 6.84 23.74
CA GLY A 154 32.19 6.66 22.62
C GLY A 154 31.89 5.19 22.37
N ALA A 155 30.62 4.82 22.54
CA ALA A 155 30.07 3.59 22.01
C ALA A 155 29.55 3.88 20.60
N SER A 156 30.24 3.31 19.61
CA SER A 156 29.80 3.15 18.24
C SER A 156 28.42 2.47 18.23
N GLY A 157 27.43 3.16 17.68
CA GLY A 157 26.04 2.69 17.62
C GLY A 157 25.25 3.50 16.60
N SER A 158 25.50 3.21 15.33
CA SER A 158 24.61 3.45 14.18
C SER A 158 23.73 4.70 14.23
N GLN A 159 24.30 5.84 13.82
CA GLN A 159 23.53 7.02 13.42
C GLN A 159 22.76 6.74 12.13
N TYR A 160 21.56 6.17 12.23
CA TYR A 160 20.50 6.41 11.26
C TYR A 160 19.60 7.49 11.86
N SER A 161 20.04 8.74 11.71
CA SER A 161 19.31 9.88 12.24
C SER A 161 17.98 10.06 11.50
N VAL A 162 16.98 10.54 12.24
CA VAL A 162 15.63 10.96 11.81
C VAL A 162 15.62 11.80 10.50
N VAL A 163 16.77 12.33 10.09
CA VAL A 163 16.99 13.02 8.83
C VAL A 163 16.81 12.11 7.61
N GLN A 164 17.21 10.83 7.65
CA GLN A 164 16.98 9.92 6.52
C GLN A 164 15.51 9.55 6.36
N PHE A 165 14.74 9.45 7.45
CA PHE A 165 13.30 9.20 7.38
C PHE A 165 12.54 10.41 6.85
N LYS A 166 12.96 11.63 7.23
CA LYS A 166 12.45 12.87 6.62
C LYS A 166 12.82 12.98 5.14
N LEU A 167 14.01 12.54 4.73
CA LEU A 167 14.40 12.53 3.31
C LEU A 167 13.58 11.53 2.50
N LEU A 168 13.31 10.33 3.04
CA LEU A 168 12.45 9.32 2.41
C LEU A 168 10.99 9.78 2.32
N LEU A 169 10.45 10.43 3.35
CA LEU A 169 9.11 11.01 3.31
C LEU A 169 9.01 12.16 2.30
N LEU A 170 10.02 13.04 2.24
CA LEU A 170 10.05 14.15 1.29
C LEU A 170 10.25 13.68 -0.16
N VAL A 171 11.00 12.60 -0.39
CA VAL A 171 11.13 11.99 -1.72
C VAL A 171 9.79 11.33 -2.13
N ALA A 172 9.11 10.63 -1.22
CA ALA A 172 7.81 10.01 -1.51
C ALA A 172 6.70 11.04 -1.79
N ILE A 173 6.67 12.16 -1.05
CA ILE A 173 5.67 13.22 -1.25
C ILE A 173 5.97 14.04 -2.51
N LYS A 174 7.25 14.19 -2.90
CA LYS A 174 7.63 14.94 -4.11
C LYS A 174 7.43 14.15 -5.40
N THR A 175 7.38 12.81 -5.34
CA THR A 175 7.07 11.97 -6.50
C THR A 175 5.59 11.91 -6.89
N GLU A 176 4.68 12.43 -6.06
CA GLU A 176 3.25 12.55 -6.39
C GLU A 176 2.87 13.89 -7.07
N ASN A 177 3.84 14.76 -7.35
CA ASN A 177 3.62 16.04 -8.03
C ASN A 177 4.40 16.12 -9.35
N ILE A 178 4.16 15.15 -10.25
CA ILE A 178 4.53 15.29 -11.67
C ILE A 178 3.29 15.80 -12.42
N PRO A 179 3.24 17.08 -12.82
CA PRO A 179 2.24 17.56 -13.75
C PRO A 179 2.55 16.97 -15.13
N TRP A 180 1.53 16.38 -15.73
CA TRP A 180 1.55 15.86 -17.09
C TRP A 180 1.61 17.05 -18.06
N ALA A 181 2.72 17.16 -18.78
CA ALA A 181 2.88 17.91 -20.02
C ALA A 181 3.57 16.99 -21.04
#